data_AF-A0A529T8N8-F1
#
_entry.id   AF-A0A529T8N8-F1
#
_cell.length_a   1.000
_cell.length_b   1.000
_cell.length_c   1.000
_cell.angle_alpha   90.00
_cell.angle_beta   90.00
_cell.angle_gamma   90.00
#
_symmetry.space_group_name_H-M   'P 1'
#
loop_
_entity.id
_entity.type
_entity.pdbx_description
1 polymer ?
#
loop_
_entity_poly.entity_id
_entity_poly.type
_entity_poly.pdbx_seq_one_letter_code
_entity_poly.pdbx_strand_id
1 'polypeptide(L)' 'VIHPASTTHRQLSDEQKVKAGAGPDTVRLSIGIEDVNDIVADLEQALSKV' A
#
# COMPACT_ATOMS: atom_id res chain seq x y z
N VAL A 1 6.49 -2.08 0.20
CA VAL A 1 5.21 -1.34 0.00
C VAL A 1 4.80 -1.47 -1.47
N ILE A 2 3.52 -1.65 -1.81
CA ILE A 2 3.06 -1.62 -3.21
C ILE A 2 1.75 -0.85 -3.37
N HIS A 3 1.50 -0.33 -4.57
CA HIS A 3 0.20 0.19 -5.00
C HIS A 3 -0.51 -0.87 -5.88
N PRO A 4 -1.47 -1.65 -5.34
CA PRO A 4 -2.05 -2.79 -6.04
C PRO A 4 -2.74 -2.42 -7.34
N ALA A 5 -3.43 -1.27 -7.41
CA ALA A 5 -4.17 -0.84 -8.59
C ALA A 5 -3.29 -0.61 -9.82
N SER A 6 -2.03 -0.19 -9.65
CA SER A 6 -1.07 -0.03 -10.77
C SER A 6 -0.10 -1.21 -10.94
N THR A 7 -0.09 -2.16 -10.02
CA THR A 7 0.84 -3.30 -10.04
C THR A 7 0.09 -4.63 -10.20
N THR A 8 -0.24 -5.31 -9.12
CA THR A 8 -0.79 -6.67 -9.09
C THR A 8 -2.23 -6.78 -9.60
N HIS A 9 -3.00 -5.69 -9.52
CA HIS A 9 -4.41 -5.62 -9.91
C HIS A 9 -4.62 -4.73 -11.14
N ARG A 10 -3.55 -4.39 -11.86
CA ARG A 10 -3.60 -3.50 -13.03
C ARG A 10 -4.51 -3.99 -14.15
N GLN A 11 -4.68 -5.31 -14.28
CA GLN A 11 -5.54 -5.94 -15.30
C GLN A 11 -7.04 -5.85 -15.00
N LEU A 12 -7.44 -5.46 -13.79
CA LEU A 12 -8.85 -5.32 -13.41
C LEU A 12 -9.41 -3.96 -13.87
N SER A 13 -10.72 -3.90 -14.12
CA SER A 13 -11.40 -2.61 -14.25
C SER A 13 -11.42 -1.87 -12.91
N ASP A 14 -11.64 -0.56 -12.92
CA ASP A 14 -11.61 0.23 -11.68
C ASP A 14 -12.72 -0.18 -10.71
N GLU A 15 -13.90 -0.54 -11.22
CA GLU A 15 -14.99 -1.11 -10.41
C GLU A 15 -14.60 -2.43 -9.75
N GLN A 16 -13.85 -3.28 -10.46
CA GLN A 16 -13.37 -4.55 -9.94
C GLN A 16 -12.25 -4.36 -8.90
N LYS A 17 -11.36 -3.39 -9.12
CA LYS A 17 -10.32 -3.00 -8.15
C LYS A 17 -10.92 -2.53 -6.84
N VAL A 18 -11.93 -1.65 -6.89
CA VAL A 18 -12.63 -1.16 -5.69
C VAL A 18 -13.32 -2.32 -4.95
N LYS A 19 -14.02 -3.20 -5.66
CA LYS A 19 -14.65 -4.40 -5.07
C LYS A 19 -13.64 -5.37 -4.44
N ALA A 20 -12.43 -5.46 -4.99
CA ALA A 20 -11.36 -6.28 -4.46
C ALA A 20 -10.60 -5.63 -3.28
N GLY A 21 -10.98 -4.41 -2.86
CA GLY A 21 -10.25 -3.66 -1.84
C GLY A 21 -8.87 -3.17 -2.30
N ALA A 22 -8.66 -3.07 -3.62
CA ALA A 22 -7.43 -2.66 -4.27
C ALA A 22 -7.64 -1.37 -5.08
N GLY A 23 -8.40 -0.42 -4.54
CA GLY A 23 -8.73 0.85 -5.17
C GLY A 23 -7.50 1.74 -5.44
N PRO A 24 -7.69 2.86 -6.17
CA PRO A 24 -6.60 3.74 -6.57
C PRO A 24 -5.88 4.45 -5.41
N ASP A 25 -6.50 4.55 -4.24
CA ASP A 25 -5.90 5.14 -3.04
C ASP A 25 -5.34 4.07 -2.08
N THR A 26 -5.42 2.80 -2.46
CA THR A 26 -5.00 1.70 -1.58
C THR A 26 -3.50 1.44 -1.70
N VAL A 27 -2.80 1.52 -0.58
CA VAL A 27 -1.41 1.08 -0.44
C VAL A 27 -1.38 -0.20 0.39
N ARG A 28 -0.67 -1.23 -0.09
CA ARG A 28 -0.50 -2.49 0.64
C ARG A 28 0.90 -2.58 1.23
N LEU A 29 0.95 -2.84 2.53
CA LEU A 29 2.18 -3.05 3.28
C LEU A 29 2.30 -4.52 3.68
N SER A 30 3.48 -5.11 3.44
CA SER A 30 3.85 -6.42 3.97
C SER A 30 4.85 -6.16 5.08
N ILE A 31 4.44 -6.38 6.32
CA ILE A 31 5.29 -6.18 7.49
C ILE A 31 6.27 -7.36 7.56
N GLY A 32 7.57 -7.09 7.66
CA GLY A 32 8.58 -8.12 7.84
C GLY A 32 8.77 -8.47 9.32
N ILE A 33 10.00 -8.82 9.69
CA ILE A 33 10.38 -9.21 11.06
C ILE A 33 11.33 -8.22 11.72
N GLU A 34 11.40 -6.99 11.19
CA GLU A 34 12.22 -5.90 11.69
C GLU A 34 11.69 -5.35 13.03
N ASP A 35 12.46 -4.46 13.67
CA ASP A 35 12.01 -3.79 14.90
C ASP A 35 10.77 -2.92 14.62
N VAL A 36 9.78 -3.02 15.51
CA VAL A 36 8.51 -2.29 15.36
C VAL A 36 8.70 -0.78 15.34
N ASN A 37 9.66 -0.25 16.11
CA ASN A 37 9.89 1.19 16.19
C ASN A 37 10.53 1.72 14.91
N ASP A 38 11.42 0.95 14.29
CA ASP A 38 12.03 1.31 13.01
C ASP A 38 10.98 1.36 11.89
N ILE A 39 10.08 0.37 11.84
CA ILE A 39 8.96 0.36 10.87
C ILE A 39 8.04 1.57 11.08
N VAL A 40 7.68 1.88 12.33
CA VAL A 40 6.84 3.04 12.63
C VAL A 40 7.52 4.35 12.24
N ALA A 41 8.81 4.52 12.60
CA ALA A 41 9.57 5.72 12.27
C ALA A 41 9.70 5.94 10.74
N ASP A 42 9.92 4.86 9.97
CA ASP A 42 9.99 4.94 8.50
C ASP A 42 8.64 5.37 7.89
N LEU A 43 7.53 4.83 8.40
CA LEU A 43 6.18 5.20 7.96
C LEU A 43 5.85 6.66 8.32
N GLU A 44 6.16 7.11 9.55
CA GLU A 44 5.97 8.50 9.96
C GLU A 44 6.79 9.47 9.10
N GLN A 45 8.06 9.15 8.85
CA GLN A 45 8.93 9.94 7.99
C GLN A 45 8.39 10.01 6.55
N ALA A 46 7.87 8.92 6.00
CA ALA A 46 7.31 8.89 4.66
C ALA A 46 6.01 9.70 4.56
N LEU A 47 5.10 9.53 5.53
CA LEU A 47 3.79 10.21 5.54
C LEU A 47 3.91 11.72 5.77
N SER A 48 4.92 12.18 6.50
CA SER A 48 5.17 13.63 6.69
C SER A 48 5.68 14.36 5.44
N LYS A 49 6.05 13.63 4.37
CA LYS A 49 6.55 14.18 3.10
C LYS A 49 5.50 14.23 1.99
N VAL A 50 4.27 13.80 2.27
CA VAL A 50 3.12 13.79 1.35
C VAL A 50 2.18 14.93 1.71
#